data_AF-A0A183FQ94-F1
#
_entry.id   AF-A0A183FQ94-F1
#
_cell.length_a   1.000
_cell.length_b   1.000
_cell.length_c   1.000
_cell.angle_alpha   90.00
_cell.angle_beta   90.00
_cell.angle_gamma   90.00
#
_symmetry.space_group_name_H-M   'P 1'
#
loop_
_entity.id
_entity.type
_entity.pdbx_description
1 polymer ?
#
loop_
_entity_poly.entity_id
_entity_poly.type
_entity_poly.pdbx_seq_one_letter_code
_entity_poly.pdbx_strand_id
1 'polypeptide(L)'
;MGTLNVGTITGRSRKVADLMKRRRIEVLCLQETRWKGTKAKEIGEGVKLFYNGEDTKRNGVRIAIAESFEDSVATVQRISDRIMSLLLDTKEGYWTVISVYSSQTGCPEHDKDEFYLALEEAI
;
A
#
# COMPACT_ATOMS: atom_id res chain seq x y z
N MET A 1 8.93 8.11 -5.53
CA MET A 1 8.30 6.91 -4.92
C MET A 1 9.14 6.36 -3.77
N GLY A 2 8.54 5.65 -2.80
CA GLY A 2 9.26 5.01 -1.70
C GLY A 2 8.49 3.85 -1.05
N THR A 3 9.16 3.12 -0.15
CA THR A 3 8.56 2.06 0.67
C THR A 3 8.95 2.22 2.14
N LEU A 4 8.05 1.93 3.08
CA LEU A 4 8.29 2.04 4.52
C LEU A 4 7.50 0.99 5.31
N ASN A 5 8.22 0.13 6.01
CA ASN A 5 7.63 -0.69 7.05
C ASN A 5 7.39 0.18 8.31
N VAL A 6 6.12 0.36 8.68
CA VAL A 6 5.74 1.28 9.78
C VAL A 6 5.59 0.51 11.11
N GLY A 7 5.44 -0.81 11.09
CA GLY A 7 5.11 -1.68 12.24
C GLY A 7 3.71 -1.48 12.83
N THR A 8 3.21 -0.24 12.86
CA THR A 8 1.80 0.14 13.06
C THR A 8 1.57 1.58 12.62
N ILE A 9 0.49 1.86 11.90
CA ILE A 9 0.18 3.23 11.48
C ILE A 9 -0.73 3.97 12.49
N THR A 10 -1.28 3.26 13.47
CA THR A 10 -2.05 3.86 14.56
C THR A 10 -1.16 4.81 15.36
N GLY A 11 -1.57 6.07 15.47
CA GLY A 11 -0.77 7.13 16.10
C GLY A 11 0.42 7.63 15.27
N ARG A 12 0.65 7.08 14.06
CA ARG A 12 1.76 7.48 13.16
C ARG A 12 1.31 8.05 11.83
N SER A 13 0.01 8.03 11.51
CA SER A 13 -0.54 8.51 10.23
C SER A 13 -0.10 9.91 9.85
N ARG A 14 -0.14 10.87 10.79
CA ARG A 14 0.31 12.26 10.54
C ARG A 14 1.82 12.36 10.31
N LYS A 15 2.62 11.52 10.98
CA LYS A 15 4.08 11.46 10.75
C LYS A 15 4.40 10.91 9.35
N VAL A 16 3.60 9.98 8.85
CA VAL A 16 3.73 9.46 7.49
C VAL A 16 3.40 10.54 6.46
N ALA A 17 2.30 11.29 6.66
CA ALA A 17 1.95 12.40 5.78
C ALA A 17 3.04 13.50 5.76
N ASP A 18 3.53 13.89 6.94
CA ASP A 18 4.62 14.86 7.08
C ASP A 18 5.93 14.36 6.43
N LEU A 19 6.26 13.08 6.59
CA LEU A 19 7.41 12.45 5.91
C LEU A 19 7.30 12.55 4.39
N MET A 20 6.12 12.21 3.83
CA MET A 20 5.87 12.29 2.40
C MET A 20 6.06 13.72 1.88
N LYS A 21 5.46 14.70 2.57
CA LYS A 21 5.59 16.11 2.20
C LYS A 21 7.03 16.60 2.28
N ARG A 22 7.72 16.35 3.40
CA ARG A 22 9.12 16.78 3.62
C ARG A 22 10.09 16.18 2.62
N ARG A 23 9.89 14.92 2.23
CA ARG A 23 10.74 14.22 1.26
C ARG A 23 10.24 14.32 -0.17
N ARG A 24 9.15 15.05 -0.43
CA ARG A 24 8.49 15.16 -1.74
C ARG A 24 8.23 13.79 -2.37
N ILE A 25 7.63 12.89 -1.59
CA ILE A 25 7.26 11.54 -2.04
C ILE A 25 5.81 11.57 -2.50
N GLU A 26 5.58 11.25 -3.77
CA GLU A 26 4.24 11.24 -4.36
C GLU A 26 3.50 9.93 -4.10
N VAL A 27 4.23 8.81 -4.13
CA VAL A 27 3.70 7.46 -3.86
C VAL A 27 4.56 6.76 -2.83
N LEU A 28 3.93 6.29 -1.75
CA LEU A 28 4.58 5.58 -0.65
C LEU A 28 3.86 4.26 -0.33
N CYS A 29 4.56 3.15 -0.53
CA CYS A 29 4.10 1.82 -0.11
C CYS A 29 4.37 1.62 1.38
N LEU A 30 3.37 1.18 2.14
CA LEU A 30 3.47 0.98 3.59
C LEU A 30 3.16 -0.47 3.95
N GLN A 31 3.97 -1.06 4.82
CA GLN A 31 3.76 -2.41 5.34
C GLN A 31 3.53 -2.43 6.86
N GLU A 32 3.01 -3.54 7.37
CA GLU A 32 2.69 -3.80 8.79
C GLU A 32 1.78 -2.76 9.44
N THR A 33 0.73 -2.38 8.74
CA THR A 33 -0.08 -1.22 9.13
C THR A 33 -1.17 -1.54 10.15
N ARG A 34 -1.62 -2.81 10.25
CA ARG A 34 -2.53 -3.36 11.29
C ARG A 34 -3.87 -2.63 11.47
N TRP A 35 -4.43 -2.01 10.43
CA TRP A 35 -5.85 -1.56 10.46
C TRP A 35 -6.72 -2.57 9.75
N LYS A 36 -7.98 -2.62 10.16
CA LYS A 36 -9.03 -3.45 9.58
C LYS A 36 -9.80 -2.70 8.51
N GLY A 37 -10.34 -3.46 7.57
CA GLY A 37 -11.26 -3.01 6.54
C GLY A 37 -10.57 -2.56 5.26
N THR A 38 -11.42 -2.31 4.27
CA THR A 38 -11.03 -1.97 2.91
C THR A 38 -11.55 -0.58 2.58
N LYS A 39 -10.70 0.45 2.72
CA LYS A 39 -11.11 1.85 2.48
C LYS A 39 -9.98 2.69 1.91
N ALA A 40 -10.33 3.90 1.51
CA ALA A 40 -9.41 5.02 1.31
C ALA A 40 -9.67 6.07 2.40
N LYS A 41 -8.62 6.69 2.94
CA LYS A 41 -8.75 7.72 3.97
C LYS A 41 -7.65 8.77 3.84
N GLU A 42 -8.01 10.04 3.95
CA GLU A 42 -7.02 11.11 4.08
C GLU A 42 -6.35 11.06 5.48
N ILE A 43 -5.02 11.07 5.51
CA ILE A 43 -4.23 10.99 6.75
C ILE A 43 -3.56 12.32 7.15
N GLY A 44 -3.83 13.39 6.38
CA GLY A 44 -3.34 14.75 6.56
C GLY A 44 -2.43 15.19 5.42
N GLU A 45 -2.20 16.51 5.32
CA GLU A 45 -1.37 17.11 4.25
C GLU A 45 -1.82 16.74 2.82
N GLY A 46 -3.12 16.49 2.62
CA GLY A 46 -3.66 16.03 1.33
C GLY A 46 -3.26 14.60 0.95
N VAL A 47 -2.62 13.84 1.86
CA VAL A 47 -2.20 12.47 1.58
C VAL A 47 -3.37 11.51 1.74
N LYS A 48 -3.72 10.82 0.67
CA LYS A 48 -4.74 9.77 0.63
C LYS A 48 -4.12 8.40 0.80
N LEU A 49 -4.59 7.65 1.80
CA LEU A 49 -4.12 6.31 2.11
C LEU A 49 -5.14 5.26 1.68
N PHE A 50 -4.76 4.40 0.75
CA PHE A 50 -5.50 3.21 0.36
C PHE A 50 -5.06 2.03 1.20
N TYR A 51 -6.01 1.32 1.81
CA TYR A 51 -5.68 0.17 2.64
C TYR A 51 -6.62 -1.00 2.46
N ASN A 52 -6.04 -2.17 2.68
CA ASN A 52 -6.73 -3.45 2.79
C ASN A 52 -6.24 -4.12 4.06
N GLY A 53 -7.15 -4.53 4.92
CA GLY A 53 -6.79 -5.25 6.13
C GLY A 53 -7.93 -6.18 6.53
N GLU A 54 -7.57 -7.44 6.73
CA GLU A 54 -8.50 -8.44 7.24
C GLU A 54 -8.78 -8.26 8.73
N ASP A 55 -9.72 -9.04 9.27
CA ASP A 55 -10.13 -8.96 10.67
C ASP A 55 -9.05 -9.39 11.67
N THR A 56 -7.95 -9.95 11.18
CA THR A 56 -6.77 -10.24 11.99
C THR A 56 -5.92 -8.97 12.11
N LYS A 57 -5.46 -8.62 13.32
CA LYS A 57 -4.57 -7.45 13.54
C LYS A 57 -3.14 -7.67 12.99
N ARG A 58 -2.97 -8.59 12.04
CA ARG A 58 -1.68 -9.01 11.49
C ARG A 58 -1.59 -8.53 10.04
N ASN A 59 -0.38 -8.14 9.66
CA ASN A 59 -0.05 -7.73 8.28
C ASN A 59 -0.86 -6.52 7.79
N GLY A 60 -0.78 -6.21 6.50
CA GLY A 60 -1.48 -5.10 5.88
C GLY A 60 -0.53 -4.22 5.07
N VAL A 61 -0.56 -4.42 3.75
CA VAL A 61 -0.01 -3.49 2.75
C VAL A 61 -0.95 -2.34 2.48
N ARG A 62 -0.37 -1.17 2.19
CA ARG A 62 -1.09 0.05 1.84
C ARG A 62 -0.30 0.87 0.86
N ILE A 63 -1.00 1.72 0.14
CA ILE A 63 -0.38 2.70 -0.75
C ILE A 63 -0.91 4.08 -0.34
N ALA A 64 0.01 4.98 -0.01
CA ALA A 64 -0.28 6.38 0.24
C ALA A 64 0.08 7.21 -0.99
N ILE A 65 -0.83 8.09 -1.38
CA ILE A 65 -0.73 8.96 -2.55
C ILE A 65 -0.81 10.41 -2.08
N ALA A 66 0.15 11.23 -2.51
CA ALA A 66 0.11 12.66 -2.31
C ALA A 66 -1.03 13.28 -3.13
N GLU A 67 -1.59 14.38 -2.64
CA GLU A 67 -2.69 15.12 -3.28
C GLU A 67 -2.46 15.37 -4.78
N SER A 68 -1.23 15.70 -5.17
CA SER A 68 -0.85 15.98 -6.55
C SER A 68 -0.97 14.80 -7.52
N PHE A 69 -1.13 13.57 -7.01
CA PHE A 69 -1.29 12.34 -7.79
C PHE A 69 -2.65 11.68 -7.58
N GLU A 70 -3.55 12.31 -6.82
CA GLU A 70 -4.87 11.73 -6.54
C GLU A 70 -5.70 11.56 -7.83
N ASP A 71 -5.70 12.57 -8.69
CA ASP A 71 -6.42 12.55 -9.98
C ASP A 71 -5.80 11.58 -10.99
N SER A 72 -4.55 11.16 -10.76
CA SER A 72 -3.89 10.15 -11.58
C SER A 72 -4.24 8.72 -11.18
N VAL A 73 -4.97 8.50 -10.08
CA VAL A 73 -5.35 7.13 -9.69
C VAL A 73 -6.47 6.60 -10.58
N ALA A 74 -6.14 5.66 -11.48
CA ALA A 74 -7.10 5.03 -12.37
C ALA A 74 -7.78 3.82 -11.70
N THR A 75 -6.98 2.92 -11.11
CA THR A 75 -7.50 1.67 -10.52
C THR A 75 -6.74 1.32 -9.24
N VAL A 76 -7.46 0.84 -8.22
CA VAL A 76 -6.88 0.30 -6.99
C VAL A 76 -7.33 -1.16 -6.85
N GLN A 77 -6.41 -2.12 -6.96
CA GLN A 77 -6.72 -3.53 -6.71
C GLN A 77 -6.16 -3.97 -5.37
N ARG A 78 -7.00 -4.66 -4.59
CA ARG A 78 -6.69 -5.11 -3.24
C ARG A 78 -6.76 -6.63 -3.22
N ILE A 79 -5.70 -7.24 -3.73
CA ILE A 79 -5.63 -8.67 -4.00
C ILE A 79 -5.64 -9.46 -2.69
N SER A 80 -4.86 -9.04 -1.69
CA SER A 80 -4.82 -9.67 -0.36
C SER A 80 -4.40 -8.69 0.75
N ASP A 81 -4.24 -9.18 1.98
CA ASP A 81 -3.63 -8.42 3.09
C ASP A 81 -2.12 -8.13 2.86
N ARG A 82 -1.51 -8.78 1.86
CA ARG A 82 -0.08 -8.73 1.52
C ARG A 82 0.22 -8.18 0.13
N ILE A 83 -0.75 -8.10 -0.77
CA ILE A 83 -0.58 -7.58 -2.13
C ILE A 83 -1.66 -6.54 -2.43
N MET A 84 -1.22 -5.34 -2.84
CA MET A 84 -2.07 -4.26 -3.32
C MET A 84 -1.42 -3.63 -4.54
N SER A 85 -2.19 -3.39 -5.59
CA SER A 85 -1.73 -2.68 -6.78
C SER A 85 -2.51 -1.39 -6.99
N LEU A 86 -1.84 -0.42 -7.62
CA LEU A 86 -2.38 0.87 -7.99
C LEU A 86 -1.96 1.18 -9.42
N LEU A 87 -2.93 1.35 -10.30
CA LEU A 87 -2.71 1.87 -11.65
C LEU A 87 -2.82 3.39 -11.62
N LEU A 88 -1.76 4.05 -12.05
CA LEU A 88 -1.68 5.49 -12.23
C LEU A 88 -1.75 5.82 -13.71
N ASP A 89 -2.73 6.63 -14.10
CA ASP A 89 -2.83 7.25 -15.42
C ASP A 89 -2.28 8.69 -15.31
N THR A 90 -1.09 8.87 -15.88
CA THR A 90 -0.41 10.16 -15.89
C THR A 90 -0.31 10.66 -17.32
N LYS A 91 -0.09 11.96 -17.50
CA LYS A 91 0.12 12.54 -18.85
C LYS A 91 1.31 11.91 -19.60
N GLU A 92 2.24 11.29 -18.87
CA GLU A 92 3.45 10.66 -19.40
C GLU A 92 3.26 9.16 -19.67
N GLY A 93 2.10 8.59 -19.32
CA GLY A 93 1.75 7.19 -19.51
C GLY A 93 1.17 6.52 -18.26
N TYR A 94 1.00 5.20 -18.35
CA TYR A 94 0.45 4.38 -17.28
C TYR A 94 1.57 3.77 -16.42
N TRP A 95 1.42 3.85 -15.11
CA TRP A 95 2.34 3.25 -14.14
C TRP A 95 1.58 2.34 -13.17
N THR A 96 1.96 1.08 -13.09
CA THR A 96 1.43 0.16 -12.07
C THR A 96 2.38 0.10 -10.88
N VAL A 97 1.90 0.49 -9.71
CA VAL A 97 2.63 0.40 -8.44
C VAL A 97 2.08 -0.77 -7.64
N ILE A 98 2.92 -1.77 -7.38
CA ILE A 98 2.54 -2.94 -6.58
C ILE A 98 3.26 -2.88 -5.22
N SER A 99 2.48 -2.83 -4.14
CA SER A 99 2.97 -2.94 -2.78
C SER A 99 2.81 -4.37 -2.28
N VAL A 100 3.93 -4.98 -1.90
CA VAL A 100 4.02 -6.38 -1.52
C VAL A 100 4.66 -6.52 -0.13
N TYR A 101 4.16 -7.46 0.68
CA TYR A 101 4.79 -7.89 1.93
C TYR A 101 4.91 -9.42 1.94
N SER A 102 6.13 -9.93 1.90
CA SER A 102 6.40 -11.37 1.74
C SER A 102 6.01 -12.18 2.98
N SER A 103 5.70 -13.46 2.77
CA SER A 103 5.52 -14.43 3.85
C SER A 103 6.81 -14.58 4.68
N GLN A 104 6.66 -14.79 5.99
CA GLN A 104 7.80 -14.96 6.90
C GLN A 104 8.47 -16.34 6.72
N THR A 105 9.75 -16.42 7.08
CA THR A 105 10.57 -17.65 7.08
C THR A 105 10.00 -18.66 8.08
N GLY A 106 9.02 -19.45 7.65
CA GLY A 106 8.27 -20.37 8.50
C GLY A 106 6.84 -20.65 8.02
N CYS A 107 6.33 -19.88 7.06
CA CYS A 107 5.09 -20.25 6.36
C CYS A 107 5.28 -21.56 5.58
N PRO A 108 4.23 -22.42 5.53
CA PRO A 108 4.15 -23.56 4.62
C PRO A 108 4.53 -23.20 3.19
N GLU A 109 5.09 -24.16 2.46
CA GLU A 109 5.50 -23.96 1.06
C GLU A 109 4.31 -23.61 0.16
N HIS A 110 3.15 -24.24 0.37
CA HIS A 110 1.92 -23.93 -0.39
C HIS A 110 1.48 -22.47 -0.25
N ASP A 111 1.58 -21.87 0.96
CA ASP A 111 1.25 -20.46 1.19
C ASP A 111 2.21 -19.51 0.44
N LYS A 112 3.46 -19.96 0.21
CA LYS A 112 4.44 -19.20 -0.58
C LYS A 112 4.10 -19.28 -2.05
N ASP A 113 3.81 -20.47 -2.56
CA ASP A 113 3.46 -20.69 -3.96
C ASP A 113 2.20 -19.91 -4.34
N GLU A 114 1.15 -19.98 -3.52
CA GLU A 114 -0.08 -19.20 -3.73
C GLU A 114 0.20 -17.69 -3.75
N PHE A 115 1.07 -17.22 -2.86
CA PHE A 115 1.48 -15.82 -2.83
C PHE A 115 2.25 -15.40 -4.09
N TYR A 116 3.16 -16.24 -4.60
CA TYR A 116 3.91 -15.94 -5.83
C TYR A 116 3.01 -15.98 -7.06
N LEU A 117 2.05 -16.90 -7.13
CA LEU A 117 1.04 -16.95 -8.18
C LEU A 117 0.16 -15.69 -8.18
N ALA A 118 -0.34 -15.29 -7.01
CA ALA A 118 -1.12 -14.06 -6.88
C ALA A 118 -0.32 -12.79 -7.22
N LEU A 119 1.01 -12.82 -7.02
CA LEU A 119 1.89 -11.74 -7.43
C LEU A 119 2.08 -11.70 -8.96
N GLU A 120 2.19 -12.87 -9.61
CA GLU A 120 2.30 -12.96 -11.06
C GLU A 120 1.03 -12.47 -11.77
N GLU A 121 -0.15 -12.77 -11.22
CA GLU A 121 -1.43 -12.25 -11.73
C GLU A 121 -1.61 -10.73 -11.54
N ALA A 122 -0.84 -10.12 -10.64
CA ALA A 122 -0.92 -8.70 -10.31
C ALA A 122 -0.05 -7.79 -11.18
N ILE A 123 0.89 -8.37 -11.93
CA ILE A 123 1.88 -7.69 -12.79
C ILE A 123 1.29 -7.48 -14.19
#